data_AF-A0A1X7VAM6-F1
#
_entry.id   AF-A0A1X7VAM6-F1
#
_cell.length_a   1.000
_cell.length_b   1.000
_cell.length_c   1.000
_cell.angle_alpha   90.00
_cell.angle_beta   90.00
_cell.angle_gamma   90.00
#
_symmetry.space_group_name_H-M   'P 1'
#
loop_
_entity.id
_entity.type
_entity.pdbx_description
1 polymer ?
#
loop_
_entity_poly.entity_id
_entity_poly.type
_entity_poly.pdbx_seq_one_letter_code
_entity_poly.pdbx_strand_id
1 'polypeptide(L)'
;MFISGVESIIFYRSIKMRSGCLWQLNSNEIMCALVAPTDIAGFNLGGLTIHRLWQQPVEHEGKTAGYWALNKEAQKRIKMTLKN
;
A
#
# COMPACT_ATOMS: atom_id res chain seq x y z
N MET A 1 13.74 5.27 -9.87
CA MET A 1 14.09 3.86 -9.62
C MET A 1 14.17 3.69 -8.11
N PHE A 2 13.11 3.20 -7.47
CA PHE A 2 12.99 3.12 -6.01
C PHE A 2 13.72 1.88 -5.50
N ILE A 3 14.99 2.03 -5.13
CA ILE A 3 15.75 1.05 -4.35
C ILE A 3 15.54 1.38 -2.87
N SER A 4 14.32 1.18 -2.36
CA SER A 4 14.06 1.29 -0.91
C SER A 4 13.25 0.12 -0.35
N GLY A 5 12.83 -0.83 -1.19
CA GLY A 5 11.82 -1.83 -0.85
C GLY A 5 12.23 -2.79 0.27
N VAL A 6 13.44 -3.35 0.23
CA VAL A 6 13.82 -4.43 1.16
C VAL A 6 14.29 -3.88 2.50
N GLU A 7 15.16 -2.88 2.49
CA GLU A 7 15.74 -2.29 3.71
C GLU A 7 14.68 -1.55 4.54
N SER A 8 13.74 -0.86 3.88
CA SER A 8 12.64 -0.19 4.59
C SER A 8 11.71 -1.20 5.26
N ILE A 9 11.37 -2.32 4.60
CA ILE A 9 10.53 -3.36 5.20
C ILE A 9 11.24 -4.02 6.39
N ILE A 10 12.54 -4.30 6.30
CA ILE A 10 13.34 -4.86 7.41
C ILE A 10 13.42 -3.88 8.58
N PHE A 11 13.57 -2.59 8.32
CA PHE A 11 13.63 -1.54 9.33
C PHE A 11 12.29 -1.43 10.10
N TYR A 12 11.16 -1.34 9.39
CA TYR A 12 9.83 -1.34 10.02
C TYR A 12 9.55 -2.62 10.79
N ARG A 13 10.01 -3.77 10.28
CA ARG A 13 9.89 -5.06 10.97
C ARG A 13 10.72 -5.11 12.25
N SER A 14 11.91 -4.50 12.25
CA SER A 14 12.76 -4.35 13.43
C SER A 14 12.13 -3.42 14.48
N ILE A 15 11.52 -2.31 14.06
CA ILE A 15 10.73 -1.44 14.94
C ILE A 15 9.57 -2.23 15.55
N LYS A 16 8.80 -2.97 14.74
CA LYS A 16 7.67 -3.81 15.18
C LYS A 16 8.09 -4.80 16.27
N MET A 17 9.22 -5.48 16.10
CA MET A 17 9.71 -6.44 17.11
C MET A 17 10.13 -5.77 18.41
N ARG A 18 10.65 -4.54 18.37
CA ARG A 18 11.12 -3.83 19.57
C ARG A 18 10.02 -3.10 20.33
N SER A 19 9.02 -2.57 19.64
CA SER A 19 7.94 -1.78 20.24
C SER A 19 6.71 -2.60 20.62
N GLY A 20 6.73 -3.92 20.39
CA GLY A 20 5.60 -4.79 20.74
C GLY A 20 4.34 -4.47 19.93
N CYS A 21 4.47 -3.82 18.76
CA CYS A 21 3.40 -3.46 17.83
C CYS A 21 2.84 -4.71 17.12
N LEU A 22 2.54 -5.75 17.88
CA LEU A 22 1.47 -6.65 17.55
C LEU A 22 0.20 -5.87 17.87
N TRP A 23 -0.74 -5.81 16.93
CA TRP A 23 -2.10 -5.41 17.22
C TRP A 23 -2.59 -6.15 18.47
N GLN A 24 -2.55 -5.53 19.63
CA GLN A 24 -3.29 -6.01 20.79
C GLN A 24 -4.75 -5.62 20.54
N LEU A 25 -5.42 -6.40 19.68
CA LEU A 25 -6.87 -6.41 19.59
C LEU A 25 -7.53 -7.00 20.86
N ASN A 26 -6.71 -7.49 21.81
CA ASN A 26 -7.15 -8.13 23.05
C ASN A 26 -7.07 -7.22 24.29
N SER A 27 -6.51 -6.01 24.18
CA SER A 27 -6.63 -4.99 25.22
C SER A 27 -7.31 -3.78 24.57
N ASN A 28 -8.20 -3.11 25.29
CA ASN A 28 -8.99 -1.98 24.78
C ASN A 28 -8.15 -0.73 24.41
N GLU A 29 -6.85 -0.88 24.16
CA GLU A 29 -5.91 0.20 23.88
C GLU A 29 -5.03 -0.15 22.66
N ILE A 30 -5.35 0.46 21.52
CA ILE A 30 -4.45 0.43 20.36
C ILE A 30 -3.33 1.44 20.61
N MET A 31 -2.16 0.96 21.04
CA MET A 31 -0.99 1.81 21.29
C MET A 31 -0.26 2.21 19.98
N CYS A 32 -0.29 1.35 18.96
CA CYS A 32 0.35 1.62 17.67
C CYS A 32 -0.23 0.73 16.55
N ALA A 33 -0.48 1.30 15.37
CA ALA A 33 -0.94 0.59 14.19
C ALA A 33 0.07 0.74 13.05
N LEU A 34 0.48 -0.38 12.46
CA LEU A 34 1.31 -0.38 11.25
C LEU A 34 0.40 -0.32 10.03
N VAL A 35 0.54 0.74 9.25
CA VAL A 35 -0.28 0.98 8.06
C VAL A 35 0.52 1.12 6.78
N ALA A 36 -0.07 0.68 5.68
CA ALA A 36 0.49 0.81 4.34
C ALA A 36 -0.56 1.36 3.35
N PRO A 37 -0.12 1.97 2.24
CA PRO A 37 -1.04 2.50 1.22
C PRO A 37 -1.69 1.40 0.37
N THR A 38 -1.05 0.23 0.21
CA THR A 38 -1.57 -0.89 -0.57
C THR A 38 -1.71 -2.15 0.28
N ASP A 39 -2.68 -3.00 -0.06
CA ASP A 39 -2.95 -4.24 0.66
C ASP A 39 -1.72 -5.17 0.67
N ILE A 40 -0.96 -5.23 -0.43
CA ILE A 40 0.27 -6.05 -0.54
C ILE A 40 1.37 -5.56 0.41
N ALA A 41 1.55 -4.24 0.52
CA ALA A 41 2.54 -3.68 1.43
C ALA A 41 2.13 -3.85 2.90
N GLY A 42 0.83 -3.73 3.20
CA GLY A 42 0.28 -4.01 4.53
C GLY A 42 0.49 -5.47 4.92
N PHE A 43 0.24 -6.40 4.00
CA PHE A 43 0.46 -7.83 4.20
C PHE A 43 1.93 -8.16 4.54
N ASN A 44 2.90 -7.63 3.78
CA ASN A 44 4.33 -7.87 4.03
C ASN A 44 4.79 -7.38 5.41
N LEU A 45 4.13 -6.34 5.93
CA LEU A 45 4.40 -5.75 7.24
C LEU A 45 3.58 -6.41 8.36
N GLY A 46 2.60 -7.25 8.02
CA GLY A 46 1.58 -7.75 8.94
C GLY A 46 0.81 -6.62 9.62
N GLY A 47 0.47 -5.59 8.83
CA GLY A 47 -0.29 -4.39 9.21
C GLY A 47 -1.57 -4.26 8.38
N LEU A 48 -2.25 -3.12 8.51
CA LEU A 48 -3.47 -2.81 7.75
C LEU A 48 -3.20 -1.82 6.63
N THR A 49 -4.17 -1.65 5.74
CA THR A 49 -4.18 -0.46 4.88
C THR A 49 -4.74 0.74 5.62
N ILE A 50 -4.28 1.92 5.21
CA ILE A 50 -4.77 3.21 5.71
C ILE A 50 -6.31 3.28 5.62
N HIS A 51 -6.87 2.86 4.48
CA HIS A 51 -8.31 2.83 4.26
C HIS A 51 -9.05 1.92 5.25
N ARG A 52 -8.49 0.74 5.58
CA ARG A 52 -9.09 -0.19 6.55
C ARG A 52 -8.98 0.32 7.98
N LEU A 53 -7.90 1.01 8.34
CA LEU A 53 -7.71 1.60 9.67
C LEU A 53 -8.79 2.65 9.96
N TRP A 54 -9.07 3.54 9.01
CA TRP A 54 -10.06 4.61 9.17
C TRP A 54 -11.45 4.28 8.62
N GLN A 55 -11.66 3.04 8.16
CA GLN A 55 -12.89 2.62 7.47
C GLN A 55 -13.30 3.57 6.33
N GLN A 56 -12.32 4.17 5.66
CA GLN A 56 -12.56 5.11 4.58
C GLN A 56 -12.84 4.36 3.27
N PRO A 57 -13.79 4.82 2.46
CA PRO A 57 -13.94 4.32 1.11
C PRO A 57 -12.65 4.56 0.32
N VAL A 58 -12.25 3.55 -0.45
CA VAL A 58 -11.10 3.66 -1.37
C VAL A 58 -11.42 4.65 -2.49
N GLU A 59 -12.68 4.67 -2.92
CA GLU A 59 -13.17 5.60 -3.92
C GLU A 59 -13.56 6.92 -3.26
N HIS A 60 -12.99 8.00 -3.77
CA HIS A 60 -13.43 9.34 -3.42
C HIS A 60 -14.66 9.65 -4.25
N GLU A 61 -15.86 9.68 -3.67
CA GLU A 61 -17.18 10.11 -4.20
C GLU A 61 -17.19 10.78 -5.60
N GLY A 62 -16.85 10.04 -6.66
CA GLY A 62 -16.70 10.60 -8.01
C GLY A 62 -15.58 11.63 -8.23
N LYS A 63 -14.68 11.87 -7.27
CA LYS A 63 -13.47 12.72 -7.39
C LYS A 63 -12.25 11.97 -7.95
N THR A 64 -12.44 10.73 -8.38
CA THR A 64 -11.40 9.98 -9.09
C THR A 64 -11.06 10.72 -10.38
N ALA A 65 -9.78 10.91 -10.67
CA ALA A 65 -9.36 11.45 -11.95
C ALA A 65 -9.99 10.61 -13.07
N GLY A 66 -10.69 11.26 -14.01
CA GLY A 66 -11.29 10.58 -15.16
C GLY A 66 -10.17 9.98 -16.00
N TYR A 67 -10.00 8.66 -15.91
CA TYR A 67 -9.07 7.95 -16.77
C TYR A 67 -9.72 7.75 -18.14
N TRP A 68 -9.07 8.27 -19.17
CA TRP A 68 -9.46 8.00 -20.55
C TRP A 68 -8.70 6.77 -21.05
N ALA A 69 -9.39 5.90 -21.77
CA ALA A 69 -8.73 4.81 -22.45
C ALA A 69 -7.65 5.38 -23.40
N LEU A 70 -6.44 4.85 -23.35
CA LEU A 70 -5.38 5.16 -24.31
C LEU A 70 -5.89 4.93 -25.73
N ASN A 71 -5.60 5.85 -26.66
CA ASN A 71 -5.97 5.65 -28.06
C ASN A 71 -5.24 4.41 -28.65
N LYS A 72 -5.79 3.85 -29.72
CA LYS A 72 -5.28 2.59 -30.31
C LYS A 72 -3.83 2.72 -30.78
N GLU A 73 -3.42 3.87 -31.32
CA GLU A 73 -2.05 4.14 -31.73
C GLU A 73 -1.06 4.13 -30.57
N ALA A 74 -1.40 4.76 -29.45
CA ALA A 74 -0.60 4.82 -28.23
C ALA A 74 -0.47 3.43 -27.61
N GLN A 75 -1.57 2.67 -27.57
CA GLN A 75 -1.54 1.27 -27.16
C GLN A 75 -0.63 0.42 -28.07
N LYS A 76 -0.68 0.63 -29.40
CA LYS A 76 0.18 -0.09 -30.35
C LYS A 76 1.66 0.23 -30.15
N ARG A 77 1.99 1.51 -29.94
CA ARG A 77 3.37 1.96 -29.63
C ARG A 77 3.89 1.33 -28.34
N ILE A 78 3.11 1.39 -27.25
CA ILE A 78 3.47 0.79 -25.96
C ILE A 78 3.71 -0.72 -26.11
N LYS A 79 2.82 -1.44 -26.80
CA LYS A 79 2.98 -2.88 -27.06
C LYS A 79 4.23 -3.21 -27.88
N MET A 80 4.63 -2.35 -28.82
CA MET A 80 5.87 -2.54 -29.56
C MET A 80 7.10 -2.31 -28.68
N THR A 81 7.07 -1.29 -27.82
CA THR A 81 8.20 -0.98 -26.92
C THR A 81 8.38 -2.03 -25.82
N LEU A 82 7.28 -2.59 -25.31
CA LEU A 82 7.31 -3.62 -24.23
C LEU A 82 7.57 -5.05 -24.73
N LYS A 83 7.69 -5.26 -26.05
CA LYS A 83 7.96 -6.59 -26.65
C LYS A 83 9.45 -6.94 -26.71
N ASN A 84 10.32 -6.11 -26.14
CA ASN A 84 11.75 -6.37 -25.98
C ASN A 84 12.04 -7.05 -24.64
#